data_AF-A0AAD1YX67-F1
#
_entry.id   AF-A0AAD1YX67-F1
#
_cell.length_a   1.000
_cell.length_b   1.000
_cell.length_c   1.000
_cell.angle_alpha   90.00
_cell.angle_beta   90.00
_cell.angle_gamma   90.00
#
_symmetry.space_group_name_H-M   'P 1'
#
loop_
_entity.id
_entity.type
_entity.pdbx_description
1 polymer ?
#
loop_
_entity_poly.entity_id
_entity_poly.type
_entity_poly.pdbx_seq_one_letter_code
_entity_poly.pdbx_strand_id
1 'polypeptide(L)'
;MRLFTSSLTRVAFFWFINLPANSVQTWQQLEQLFHAQFYKTEPKGTLADLANLRQMPNEWAEGFLQKFKTTKSKCFVPLPEKEFVKIVQSCLSFDLKKKFQDREFPDLFQLSANVIRYE
;
A
#
# COMPACT_ATOMS: atom_id res chain seq x y z
N MET A 1 -5.17 -32.13 -3.26
CA MET A 1 -6.32 -31.31 -2.79
C MET A 1 -6.58 -31.34 -1.30
N ARG A 2 -6.44 -32.48 -0.59
CA ARG A 2 -6.72 -32.58 0.86
C ARG A 2 -6.00 -31.54 1.74
N LEU A 3 -4.78 -31.14 1.36
CA LEU A 3 -4.00 -30.15 2.10
C LEU A 3 -4.53 -28.71 1.93
N PHE A 4 -5.09 -28.40 0.75
CA PHE A 4 -5.67 -27.09 0.49
C PHE A 4 -6.96 -26.89 1.29
N THR A 5 -7.82 -27.91 1.33
CA THR A 5 -9.07 -27.84 2.11
C THR A 5 -8.81 -27.64 3.61
N SER A 6 -7.73 -28.23 4.15
CA SER A 6 -7.33 -28.02 5.54
C SER A 6 -6.72 -26.65 5.82
N SER A 7 -6.22 -25.93 4.81
CA SER A 7 -5.67 -24.58 4.99
C SER A 7 -6.74 -23.48 4.95
N LEU A 8 -7.94 -23.78 4.47
CA LEU A 8 -9.02 -22.79 4.37
C LEU A 8 -9.62 -22.50 5.75
N THR A 9 -9.84 -21.23 6.04
CA THR A 9 -10.53 -20.80 7.27
C THR A 9 -11.67 -19.85 6.94
N ARG A 10 -12.72 -19.88 7.78
CA ARG A 10 -13.85 -18.94 7.73
C ARG A 10 -14.46 -18.83 6.32
N VAL A 11 -14.42 -17.64 5.74
CA VAL A 11 -15.04 -17.28 4.44
C VAL A 11 -14.47 -18.12 3.30
N ALA A 12 -13.17 -18.43 3.34
CA ALA A 12 -12.52 -19.23 2.31
C ALA A 12 -13.01 -20.69 2.33
N PHE A 13 -13.23 -21.24 3.53
CA PHE A 13 -13.79 -22.58 3.70
C PHE A 13 -15.25 -22.64 3.25
N PHE A 14 -16.07 -21.66 3.66
CA PHE A 14 -17.47 -21.57 3.25
C PHE A 14 -17.62 -21.46 1.72
N TRP A 15 -16.79 -20.67 1.05
CA TRP A 15 -16.79 -20.62 -0.41
C TRP A 15 -16.49 -21.98 -1.04
N PHE A 16 -15.46 -22.69 -0.54
CA PHE A 16 -15.04 -23.96 -1.12
C PHE A 16 -16.12 -25.04 -1.04
N ILE A 17 -16.81 -25.16 0.10
CA ILE A 17 -17.87 -26.17 0.26
C ILE A 17 -19.16 -25.86 -0.54
N ASN A 18 -19.33 -24.61 -0.99
CA ASN A 18 -20.47 -24.17 -1.81
C ASN A 18 -20.17 -24.18 -3.31
N LEU A 19 -19.01 -24.67 -3.74
CA LEU A 19 -18.72 -24.84 -5.16
C LEU A 19 -19.69 -25.87 -5.78
N PRO A 20 -20.19 -25.64 -7.01
CA PRO A 20 -21.09 -26.59 -7.66
C PRO A 20 -20.45 -27.98 -7.80
N ALA A 21 -21.24 -29.04 -7.68
CA ALA A 21 -20.74 -30.40 -7.85
C ALA A 21 -20.10 -30.56 -9.24
N ASN A 22 -18.97 -31.26 -9.32
CA ASN A 22 -18.18 -31.48 -10.53
C ASN A 22 -17.59 -30.21 -11.19
N SER A 23 -17.67 -29.03 -10.55
CA SER A 23 -17.09 -27.77 -11.08
C SER A 23 -15.56 -27.73 -11.06
N VAL A 24 -14.93 -28.55 -10.22
CA VAL A 24 -13.48 -28.61 -10.04
C VAL A 24 -13.03 -30.06 -10.14
N GLN A 25 -12.23 -30.35 -11.16
CA GLN A 25 -11.70 -31.69 -11.45
C GLN A 25 -10.18 -31.74 -11.31
N THR A 26 -9.51 -30.59 -11.41
CA THR A 26 -8.04 -30.48 -11.31
C THR A 26 -7.62 -29.41 -10.31
N TRP A 27 -6.39 -29.52 -9.82
CA TRP A 27 -5.80 -28.50 -8.94
C TRP A 27 -5.76 -27.12 -9.61
N GLN A 28 -5.39 -27.08 -10.90
CA GLN A 28 -5.31 -25.85 -11.67
C GLN A 28 -6.64 -25.10 -11.75
N GLN A 29 -7.77 -25.83 -11.92
CA GLN A 29 -9.11 -25.23 -11.89
C GLN A 29 -9.45 -24.64 -10.52
N LEU A 30 -9.11 -25.36 -9.45
CA LEU A 30 -9.33 -24.88 -8.09
C LEU A 30 -8.53 -23.63 -7.77
N GLU A 31 -7.26 -23.63 -8.14
CA GLU A 31 -6.34 -22.50 -7.99
C GLU A 31 -6.86 -21.26 -8.73
N GLN A 32 -7.29 -21.43 -9.99
CA GLN A 32 -7.86 -20.35 -10.79
C GLN A 32 -9.13 -19.77 -10.17
N LEU A 33 -10.06 -20.61 -9.71
CA LEU A 33 -11.29 -20.15 -9.04
C LEU A 33 -11.00 -19.47 -7.71
N PHE A 34 -10.06 -20.02 -6.92
CA PHE A 34 -9.67 -19.43 -5.65
C PHE A 34 -9.01 -18.07 -5.86
N HIS A 35 -8.13 -17.95 -6.86
CA HIS A 35 -7.57 -16.67 -7.26
C HIS A 35 -8.68 -15.71 -7.72
N ALA A 36 -9.57 -16.11 -8.62
CA ALA A 36 -10.67 -15.24 -9.06
C ALA A 36 -11.56 -14.74 -7.91
N GLN A 37 -11.81 -15.59 -6.91
CA GLN A 37 -12.66 -15.25 -5.76
C GLN A 37 -11.96 -14.39 -4.71
N PHE A 38 -10.74 -14.75 -4.33
CA PHE A 38 -10.05 -14.20 -3.15
C PHE A 38 -8.83 -13.36 -3.50
N TYR A 39 -8.20 -13.63 -4.64
CA TYR A 39 -7.15 -12.78 -5.17
C TYR A 39 -7.79 -11.56 -5.80
N LYS A 40 -8.10 -10.59 -4.94
CA LYS A 40 -8.22 -9.21 -5.41
C LYS A 40 -6.82 -8.79 -5.77
N THR A 41 -6.55 -8.52 -7.04
CA THR A 41 -5.43 -7.69 -7.43
C THR A 41 -5.71 -6.33 -6.80
N GLU A 42 -5.30 -6.10 -5.55
CA GLU A 42 -5.18 -4.73 -5.08
C GLU A 42 -4.34 -4.03 -6.14
N PRO A 43 -4.82 -2.93 -6.76
CA PRO A 43 -4.04 -2.24 -7.75
C PRO A 43 -2.71 -1.92 -7.09
N LYS A 44 -1.65 -2.55 -7.58
CA LYS A 44 -0.30 -2.30 -7.07
C LYS A 44 -0.07 -0.82 -7.25
N GLY A 45 0.07 -0.09 -6.15
CA GLY A 45 0.43 1.31 -6.19
C GLY A 45 1.73 1.44 -6.97
N THR A 46 1.79 2.35 -7.91
CA THR A 46 2.99 2.62 -8.70
C THR A 46 3.83 3.70 -8.02
N LEU A 47 5.11 3.78 -8.40
CA LEU A 47 5.95 4.89 -7.97
C LEU A 47 5.39 6.24 -8.46
N ALA A 48 4.73 6.25 -9.62
CA ALA A 48 4.07 7.43 -10.16
C ALA A 48 2.91 7.87 -9.27
N ASP A 49 2.12 6.94 -8.72
CA ASP A 49 1.04 7.28 -7.78
C ASP A 49 1.58 7.99 -6.55
N LEU A 50 2.71 7.51 -6.00
CA LEU A 50 3.40 8.18 -4.90
C LEU A 50 3.92 9.57 -5.29
N ALA A 51 4.54 9.69 -6.46
CA ALA A 51 5.12 10.93 -6.95
C ALA A 51 4.07 11.97 -7.39
N ASN A 52 2.82 11.55 -7.60
CA ASN A 52 1.70 12.43 -7.97
C ASN A 52 0.91 12.93 -6.75
N LEU A 53 1.12 12.35 -5.56
CA LEU A 53 0.52 12.87 -4.33
C LEU A 53 1.00 14.29 -4.05
N ARG A 54 0.11 15.15 -3.58
CA ARG A 54 0.45 16.51 -3.13
C ARG A 54 -0.28 16.77 -1.83
N GLN A 55 0.37 17.44 -0.89
CA GLN A 55 -0.30 18.02 0.26
C GLN A 55 -1.25 19.11 -0.24
N MET A 56 -2.53 18.98 0.08
CA MET A 56 -3.53 19.98 -0.31
C MET A 56 -3.41 21.25 0.54
N PRO A 57 -3.82 22.44 0.04
CA PRO A 57 -3.63 23.71 0.75
C PRO A 57 -4.21 23.78 2.17
N ASN A 58 -5.27 23.02 2.46
CA ASN A 58 -5.95 22.97 3.77
C ASN A 58 -5.76 21.62 4.47
N GLU A 59 -4.83 20.80 3.99
CA GLU A 59 -4.53 19.50 4.57
C GLU A 59 -3.33 19.61 5.50
N TRP A 60 -3.54 19.18 6.75
CA TRP A 60 -2.46 18.94 7.71
C TRP A 60 -1.47 17.95 7.14
N ALA A 61 -0.18 18.24 7.28
CA ALA A 61 0.89 17.45 6.74
C ALA A 61 0.94 16.05 7.37
N GLU A 62 0.48 15.88 8.61
CA GLU A 62 0.25 14.55 9.19
C GLU A 62 -0.77 13.74 8.36
N GLY A 63 -1.91 14.35 8.00
CA GLY A 63 -2.93 13.72 7.15
C GLY A 63 -2.37 13.33 5.78
N PHE A 64 -1.60 14.22 5.17
CA PHE A 64 -0.89 13.93 3.92
C PHE A 64 0.08 12.74 4.07
N LEU A 65 0.89 12.70 5.13
CA LEU A 65 1.85 11.63 5.39
C LEU A 65 1.17 10.27 5.60
N GLN A 66 0.01 10.25 6.25
CA GLN A 66 -0.78 9.02 6.41
C GLN A 66 -1.28 8.50 5.05
N LYS A 67 -1.76 9.38 4.16
CA LYS A 67 -2.11 8.99 2.78
C LYS A 67 -0.91 8.46 2.01
N PHE A 68 0.25 9.11 2.16
CA PHE A 68 1.48 8.67 1.52
C PHE A 68 1.89 7.27 2.01
N LYS A 69 1.92 7.03 3.33
CA LYS A 69 2.24 5.71 3.91
C LYS A 69 1.28 4.62 3.46
N THR A 70 -0.02 4.93 3.40
CA THR A 70 -1.06 4.00 2.92
C THR A 70 -0.92 3.68 1.43
N THR A 71 -0.45 4.64 0.63
CA THR A 71 -0.16 4.40 -0.80
C THR A 71 1.14 3.63 -0.97
N LYS A 72 2.16 3.92 -0.13
CA LYS A 72 3.46 3.24 -0.13
C LYS A 72 3.30 1.76 0.23
N SER A 73 2.43 1.40 1.18
CA SER A 73 2.20 -0.01 1.55
C SER A 73 1.62 -0.86 0.42
N LYS A 74 0.97 -0.22 -0.56
CA LYS A 74 0.46 -0.87 -1.78
C LYS A 74 1.50 -0.91 -2.91
N CYS A 75 2.63 -0.23 -2.74
CA CYS A 75 3.68 -0.06 -3.73
C CYS A 75 4.86 -0.99 -3.43
N PHE A 76 5.05 -2.01 -4.26
CA PHE A 76 6.13 -3.00 -4.10
C PHE A 76 7.39 -2.61 -4.89
N VAL A 77 7.87 -1.37 -4.71
CA VAL A 77 9.09 -0.90 -5.38
C VAL A 77 10.26 -0.97 -4.39
N PRO A 78 11.34 -1.72 -4.70
CA PRO A 78 12.51 -1.80 -3.85
C PRO A 78 13.35 -0.52 -3.97
N LEU A 79 12.96 0.53 -3.25
CA LEU A 79 13.72 1.77 -3.14
C LEU A 79 14.30 1.94 -1.72
N PRO A 80 15.49 2.55 -1.59
CA PRO A 80 16.00 2.99 -0.30
C PRO A 80 15.05 3.98 0.38
N GLU A 81 14.97 3.93 1.71
CA GLU A 81 14.12 4.80 2.54
C GLU A 81 14.31 6.30 2.20
N LYS A 82 15.56 6.73 1.98
CA LYS A 82 15.94 8.10 1.58
C LYS A 82 15.28 8.58 0.28
N GLU A 83 15.00 7.69 -0.67
CA GLU A 83 14.36 8.08 -1.93
C GLU A 83 12.86 8.36 -1.69
N PHE A 84 12.22 7.61 -0.79
CA PHE A 84 10.86 7.94 -0.36
C PHE A 84 10.80 9.28 0.40
N VAL A 85 11.80 9.59 1.22
CA VAL A 85 11.91 10.90 1.89
C VAL A 85 11.93 12.03 0.87
N LYS A 86 12.76 11.94 -0.18
CA LYS A 86 12.83 12.95 -1.25
C LYS A 86 11.50 13.13 -1.98
N ILE A 87 10.81 12.02 -2.26
CA ILE A 87 9.47 12.08 -2.88
C ILE A 87 8.50 12.80 -1.95
N VAL A 88 8.47 12.46 -0.67
CA VAL A 88 7.60 13.14 0.30
C VAL A 88 7.92 14.63 0.36
N GLN A 89 9.19 15.01 0.48
CA GLN A 89 9.61 16.41 0.47
C GLN A 89 9.14 17.15 -0.79
N SER A 90 9.22 16.52 -1.98
CA SER A 90 8.74 17.13 -3.23
C SER A 90 7.21 17.20 -3.34
N CYS A 91 6.48 16.51 -2.46
CA CYS A 91 5.02 16.47 -2.43
C CYS A 91 4.40 17.36 -1.34
N LEU A 92 5.18 17.82 -0.35
CA LEU A 92 4.73 18.73 0.71
C LEU A 92 4.30 20.11 0.18
N SER A 93 3.61 20.87 1.05
CA SER A 93 3.25 22.27 0.81
C SER A 93 4.49 23.13 0.56
N PHE A 94 4.30 24.26 -0.11
CA PHE A 94 5.39 25.19 -0.42
C PHE A 94 6.13 25.66 0.85
N ASP A 95 5.39 25.97 1.91
CA ASP A 95 5.95 26.45 3.16
C ASP A 95 6.83 25.40 3.85
N LEU A 96 6.37 24.14 3.89
CA LEU A 96 7.15 23.05 4.47
C LEU A 96 8.36 22.70 3.59
N LYS A 97 8.22 22.72 2.25
CA LYS A 97 9.35 22.55 1.33
C LYS A 97 10.46 23.55 1.58
N LYS A 98 10.10 24.84 1.72
CA LYS A 98 11.08 25.90 2.00
C LYS A 98 11.77 25.69 3.35
N LYS A 99 11.05 25.22 4.37
CA LYS A 99 11.62 24.92 5.70
C LYS A 99 12.56 23.70 5.70
N PHE A 100 12.31 22.73 4.82
CA PHE A 100 13.07 21.48 4.75
C PHE A 100 14.11 21.45 3.63
N GLN A 101 14.28 22.53 2.86
CA GLN A 101 15.19 22.58 1.70
C GLN A 101 16.63 22.19 2.05
N ASP A 102 17.11 22.61 3.23
CA ASP A 102 18.48 22.35 3.69
C ASP A 102 18.56 21.22 4.74
N ARG A 103 17.46 20.46 4.92
CA ARG A 103 17.41 19.36 5.88
C ARG A 103 17.34 18.02 5.17
N GLU A 104 18.28 17.15 5.51
CA GLU A 104 18.19 15.74 5.18
C GLU A 104 17.51 14.97 6.32
N PHE A 105 16.65 14.03 5.93
CA PHE A 105 16.08 13.06 6.87
C PHE A 105 16.50 11.65 6.42
N PRO A 106 17.00 10.81 7.34
CA PRO A 106 17.42 9.46 7.00
C PRO A 106 16.22 8.55 6.67
N ASP A 107 15.06 8.84 7.25
CA ASP A 107 13.85 8.04 7.10
C ASP A 107 12.56 8.85 7.21
N LEU A 108 11.43 8.20 6.87
CA LEU A 108 10.11 8.81 6.95
C LEU A 108 9.67 9.07 8.40
N PHE A 109 10.23 8.37 9.39
CA PHE A 109 9.89 8.54 10.79
C PHE A 109 10.39 9.90 11.30
N GLN A 110 11.66 10.23 11.05
CA GLN A 110 12.24 11.52 11.42
C GLN A 110 11.60 12.68 10.67
N LEU A 111 11.30 12.51 9.38
CA LEU A 111 10.54 13.51 8.62
C LEU A 111 9.17 13.74 9.26
N SER A 112 8.42 12.67 9.56
CA SER A 112 7.08 12.78 10.18
C SER A 112 7.13 13.52 11.52
N ALA A 113 8.12 13.20 12.36
CA ALA A 113 8.26 13.83 13.67
C ALA A 113 8.60 15.32 13.60
N ASN A 114 9.29 15.77 12.53
CA ASN A 114 9.60 17.18 12.35
C ASN A 114 8.43 17.96 11.77
N VAL A 115 7.66 17.36 10.86
CA VAL A 115 6.48 17.98 10.25
C VAL A 115 5.47 18.42 11.31
N ILE A 116 5.21 17.59 12.33
CA ILE A 116 4.30 17.88 13.44
C ILE A 116 4.73 19.11 14.26
N ARG A 117 6.02 19.49 14.24
CA ARG A 117 6.51 20.65 15.00
C ARG A 117 6.19 21.99 14.35
N TYR A 118 5.72 21.98 13.11
CA TYR A 118 5.52 23.18 12.29
C TYR A 118 4.05 23.43 11.94
N GLU A 119 3.15 22.63 12.50
CA GLU A 119 1.70 22.75 12.46
C GLU A 119 1.16 22.80 13.90
#